data_AF-A0ABD3JGW1-F1
#
_entry.id   AF-A0ABD3JGW1-F1
#
_cell.length_a   1.000
_cell.length_b   1.000
_cell.length_c   1.000
_cell.angle_alpha   90.00
_cell.angle_beta   90.00
_cell.angle_gamma   90.00
#
_symmetry.space_group_name_H-M   'P 1'
#
loop_
_entity.id
_entity.type
_entity.pdbx_description
1 polymer ?
#
loop_
_entity_poly.entity_id
_entity_poly.type
_entity_poly.pdbx_seq_one_letter_code
_entity_poly.pdbx_strand_id
1 'polypeptide(L)'
;MHPSTISDDALIHVETPNHDRESSSPTRFHEPCQLATVPLLLQPSYARSKSLISDDLRHFRISLRWCALDQSSCFGMFISIFTFILFTFVIPIVSSLAVKVPSTAPVENPISFNLLVQFPESGLAAIGFFTLCRFFNKYGLRQLLFLDVLEYDSAPVRRNYARELDKSFRYMSYILLPSFLVELAHKVVFFSTVSMSFSLPFPFPSNAVLFVLVLASWIYRTGIFLLVCVLFRLTCELQILRLGGLHGMLEGCGSDPSAIFDEHVRIRKQLSATSHRYRFFIISCLLTMTVSQFAALLIVLASKTEKNFFNSGDLVVCSVVELSGLFLCLLGAARITHRAQGIASLATRWNMLVTSASASGSNRPKPETVEHNGWHSDTDSDLLIPVSTFSDSSSFQIRQALVAYLERNNGGITLYGFPLDRGLLHTIFAFEFSLVLWILSKI
;
A
#
# COMPACT_ATOMS: atom_id res chain seq x y z
N MET A 1 69.18 9.60 -14.55
CA MET A 1 67.81 9.74 -15.07
C MET A 1 66.85 9.27 -13.98
N HIS A 2 66.40 10.22 -13.15
CA HIS A 2 65.13 10.14 -12.40
C HIS A 2 63.97 10.38 -13.40
N PRO A 3 62.68 10.07 -13.11
CA PRO A 3 61.98 10.27 -11.82
C PRO A 3 61.15 9.04 -11.34
N SER A 4 61.19 8.63 -10.06
CA SER A 4 60.39 9.14 -8.90
C SER A 4 58.87 8.87 -9.05
N THR A 5 58.11 8.41 -8.05
CA THR A 5 57.84 8.99 -6.72
C THR A 5 56.86 8.05 -5.95
N ILE A 6 57.12 7.71 -4.66
CA ILE A 6 56.43 8.21 -3.41
C ILE A 6 55.10 7.46 -3.10
N SER A 7 54.67 7.08 -1.88
CA SER A 7 55.01 7.42 -0.48
C SER A 7 54.58 6.29 0.48
N ASP A 8 55.14 6.36 1.68
CA ASP A 8 54.99 5.56 2.90
C ASP A 8 53.65 5.65 3.69
N ASP A 9 53.59 4.72 4.67
CA ASP A 9 52.98 4.80 6.02
C ASP A 9 51.44 4.75 6.19
N ALA A 10 50.83 4.06 7.17
CA ALA A 10 51.27 3.17 8.25
C ALA A 10 50.04 2.49 8.90
N LEU A 11 50.27 1.35 9.60
CA LEU A 11 49.52 0.75 10.74
C LEU A 11 48.06 0.27 10.46
N ILE A 12 47.55 -0.89 10.90
CA ILE A 12 47.36 -1.38 12.28
C ILE A 12 47.08 -2.91 12.31
N HIS A 13 47.69 -3.57 13.32
CA HIS A 13 47.38 -4.86 13.98
C HIS A 13 46.04 -5.59 13.73
N VAL A 14 46.12 -6.92 13.54
CA VAL A 14 45.26 -7.90 14.27
C VAL A 14 46.07 -9.16 14.57
N GLU A 15 46.16 -9.49 15.86
CA GLU A 15 46.82 -10.66 16.44
C GLU A 15 45.73 -11.64 16.92
N THR A 16 45.81 -12.89 16.46
CA THR A 16 45.13 -14.10 16.98
C THR A 16 45.80 -14.52 18.32
N PRO A 17 45.24 -15.36 19.23
CA PRO A 17 44.72 -16.71 18.94
C PRO A 17 43.70 -17.32 19.95
N ASN A 18 43.08 -18.46 19.63
CA ASN A 18 43.41 -19.74 20.28
C ASN A 18 42.50 -20.89 19.85
N HIS A 19 43.15 -22.05 19.83
CA HIS A 19 42.79 -23.32 19.26
C HIS A 19 42.68 -24.28 20.44
N ASP A 20 41.56 -24.98 20.62
CA ASP A 20 41.53 -26.22 21.40
C ASP A 20 40.68 -27.24 20.65
N ARG A 21 41.34 -28.37 20.35
CA ARG A 21 40.80 -29.57 19.73
C ARG A 21 40.38 -30.51 20.84
N GLU A 22 39.21 -31.12 20.73
CA GLU A 22 39.01 -32.50 21.18
C GLU A 22 37.94 -33.20 20.34
N SER A 23 38.05 -34.53 20.32
CA SER A 23 37.86 -35.41 19.17
C SER A 23 36.47 -36.01 18.98
N SER A 24 36.27 -36.46 17.74
CA SER A 24 35.17 -37.21 17.11
C SER A 24 34.75 -38.55 17.76
N SER A 25 33.45 -38.85 17.81
CA SER A 25 32.77 -39.85 16.94
C SER A 25 31.27 -40.05 17.31
N PRO A 26 30.41 -40.54 16.39
CA PRO A 26 28.96 -40.34 16.42
C PRO A 26 28.18 -41.59 16.87
N THR A 27 27.00 -41.41 17.49
CA THR A 27 26.05 -42.51 17.72
C THR A 27 24.63 -42.07 17.34
N ARG A 28 23.95 -42.94 16.61
CA ARG A 28 22.64 -42.77 15.98
C ARG A 28 21.47 -43.11 16.94
N PHE A 29 20.38 -42.36 16.76
CA PHE A 29 18.94 -42.66 16.90
C PHE A 29 18.38 -43.36 18.16
N HIS A 30 17.51 -42.65 18.89
CA HIS A 30 16.08 -42.98 19.04
C HIS A 30 15.28 -41.81 19.69
N GLU A 31 14.20 -41.38 19.03
CA GLU A 31 13.07 -40.57 19.56
C GLU A 31 12.18 -41.43 20.53
N PRO A 32 11.11 -40.92 21.23
CA PRO A 32 10.43 -39.62 21.15
C PRO A 32 9.92 -38.99 22.48
N CYS A 33 9.30 -37.79 22.35
CA CYS A 33 8.18 -37.26 23.15
C CYS A 33 8.45 -36.81 24.59
N GLN A 34 8.51 -35.48 24.80
CA GLN A 34 7.72 -34.73 25.79
C GLN A 34 8.12 -33.24 25.75
N LEU A 35 7.39 -32.44 24.98
CA LEU A 35 7.34 -31.00 25.24
C LEU A 35 5.94 -30.70 25.79
N ALA A 36 5.88 -30.54 27.10
CA ALA A 36 4.68 -30.20 27.83
C ALA A 36 4.00 -28.97 27.24
N THR A 37 2.68 -29.09 27.08
CA THR A 37 1.72 -28.07 26.68
C THR A 37 1.76 -26.90 27.66
N VAL A 38 2.63 -25.92 27.42
CA VAL A 38 2.53 -24.62 28.08
C VAL A 38 1.41 -23.83 27.37
N PRO A 39 0.39 -23.34 28.09
CA PRO A 39 -0.68 -22.58 27.46
C PRO A 39 -0.09 -21.31 26.83
N LEU A 40 -0.35 -21.14 25.54
CA LEU A 40 0.11 -20.07 24.64
C LEU A 40 -0.21 -18.63 25.13
N LEU A 41 -0.93 -18.50 26.24
CA LEU A 41 -1.41 -17.26 26.83
C LEU A 41 -0.40 -16.54 27.73
N LEU A 42 0.74 -17.16 28.09
CA LEU A 42 1.73 -16.56 28.99
C LEU A 42 3.08 -16.22 28.34
N GLN A 43 3.11 -15.96 27.03
CA GLN A 43 4.34 -15.51 26.36
C GLN A 43 4.49 -13.97 26.41
N PRO A 44 5.60 -13.43 26.97
CA PRO A 44 5.87 -11.98 27.00
C PRO A 44 5.86 -11.32 25.61
N SER A 45 6.24 -12.08 24.58
CA SER A 45 6.22 -11.68 23.17
C SER A 45 4.81 -11.44 22.61
N TYR A 46 3.82 -12.20 23.06
CA TYR A 46 2.41 -12.03 22.66
C TYR A 46 1.80 -10.77 23.28
N ALA A 47 2.02 -10.55 24.58
CA ALA A 47 1.56 -9.35 25.28
C ALA A 47 2.20 -8.08 24.70
N ARG A 48 3.52 -8.08 24.45
CA ARG A 48 4.26 -6.94 23.88
C ARG A 48 3.86 -6.59 22.44
N SER A 49 3.52 -7.57 21.63
CA SER A 49 3.02 -7.31 20.26
C SER A 49 1.59 -6.77 20.27
N LYS A 50 0.79 -7.05 21.32
CA LYS A 50 -0.59 -6.58 21.44
C LYS A 50 -0.61 -5.11 21.85
N SER A 51 0.25 -4.73 22.78
CA SER A 51 0.45 -3.31 23.14
C SER A 51 0.93 -2.50 21.93
N LEU A 52 1.92 -2.98 21.18
CA LEU A 52 2.49 -2.26 20.04
C LEU A 52 1.44 -1.96 18.94
N ILE A 53 0.64 -2.96 18.54
CA ILE A 53 -0.45 -2.74 17.56
C ILE A 53 -1.49 -1.77 18.10
N SER A 54 -1.82 -1.86 19.39
CA SER A 54 -2.77 -0.94 20.02
C SER A 54 -2.23 0.49 20.05
N ASP A 55 -0.93 0.68 20.28
CA ASP A 55 -0.25 1.97 20.31
C ASP A 55 -0.17 2.59 18.91
N ASP A 56 0.16 1.80 17.89
CA ASP A 56 0.18 2.26 16.49
C ASP A 56 -1.22 2.65 15.99
N LEU A 57 -2.25 1.87 16.34
CA LEU A 57 -3.63 2.23 16.07
C LEU A 57 -4.08 3.46 16.85
N ARG A 58 -3.51 3.71 18.03
CA ARG A 58 -3.77 4.93 18.79
C ARG A 58 -3.20 6.13 18.05
N HIS A 59 -1.97 6.05 17.53
CA HIS A 59 -1.41 7.09 16.66
C HIS A 59 -2.27 7.29 15.40
N PHE A 60 -2.74 6.20 14.77
CA PHE A 60 -3.66 6.26 13.63
C PHE A 60 -4.95 7.01 13.98
N ARG A 61 -5.59 6.64 15.10
CA ARG A 61 -6.83 7.25 15.55
C ARG A 61 -6.63 8.71 15.95
N ILE A 62 -5.50 9.05 16.56
CA ILE A 62 -5.13 10.43 16.86
C ILE A 62 -4.99 11.20 15.55
N SER A 63 -4.28 10.68 14.55
CA SER A 63 -4.16 11.32 13.23
C SER A 63 -5.53 11.55 12.57
N LEU A 64 -6.44 10.58 12.61
CA LEU A 64 -7.81 10.76 12.13
C LEU A 64 -8.57 11.85 12.90
N ARG A 65 -8.40 11.89 14.22
CA ARG A 65 -9.05 12.87 15.09
C ARG A 65 -8.52 14.27 14.82
N TRP A 66 -7.24 14.41 14.52
CA TRP A 66 -6.63 15.67 14.05
C TRP A 66 -7.15 16.08 12.68
N CYS A 67 -7.42 15.14 11.77
CA CYS A 67 -8.13 15.40 10.52
C CYS A 67 -9.66 15.62 10.70
N ALA A 68 -10.15 15.75 11.94
CA ALA A 68 -11.56 15.88 12.28
C ALA A 68 -12.46 14.77 11.69
N LEU A 69 -11.94 13.56 11.47
CA LEU A 69 -12.68 12.42 10.92
C LEU A 69 -13.32 11.52 12.01
N ASP A 70 -13.45 12.02 13.23
CA ASP A 70 -13.97 11.23 14.36
C ASP A 70 -15.49 11.06 14.28
N GLN A 71 -15.92 9.94 13.69
CA GLN A 71 -17.34 9.58 13.47
C GLN A 71 -17.89 8.68 14.57
N SER A 72 -17.24 8.59 15.74
CA SER A 72 -17.65 7.67 16.80
C SER A 72 -18.99 8.04 17.45
N SER A 73 -19.45 9.28 17.30
CA SER A 73 -20.68 9.79 17.91
C SER A 73 -21.41 10.72 16.94
N CYS A 74 -22.73 10.88 17.12
CA CYS A 74 -23.55 11.79 16.32
C CYS A 74 -23.01 13.24 16.37
N PHE A 75 -22.55 13.68 17.54
CA PHE A 75 -21.92 14.99 17.72
C PHE A 75 -20.58 15.09 16.99
N GLY A 76 -19.73 14.05 17.06
CA GLY A 76 -18.48 13.98 16.31
C GLY A 76 -18.69 14.05 14.79
N MET A 77 -19.75 13.40 14.29
CA MET A 77 -20.14 13.48 12.88
C MET A 77 -20.52 14.91 12.46
N PHE A 78 -21.30 15.62 13.29
CA PHE A 78 -21.63 17.03 13.01
C PHE A 78 -20.39 17.92 12.98
N ILE A 79 -19.50 17.78 13.97
CA ILE A 79 -18.22 18.52 14.03
C ILE A 79 -17.33 18.20 12.83
N SER A 80 -17.27 16.92 12.42
CA SER A 80 -16.51 16.46 11.25
C SER A 80 -17.01 17.11 9.97
N ILE A 81 -18.33 17.07 9.73
CA ILE A 81 -18.95 17.68 8.55
C ILE A 81 -18.77 19.20 8.58
N PHE A 82 -18.99 19.85 9.72
CA PHE A 82 -18.80 21.29 9.84
C PHE A 82 -17.35 21.71 9.52
N THR A 83 -16.38 21.01 10.12
CA THR A 83 -14.95 21.24 9.87
C THR A 83 -14.61 21.01 8.40
N PHE A 84 -15.15 19.95 7.80
CA PHE A 84 -14.98 19.66 6.39
C PHE A 84 -15.53 20.77 5.49
N ILE A 85 -16.76 21.24 5.71
CA ILE A 85 -17.35 22.32 4.90
C ILE A 85 -16.56 23.62 5.07
N LEU A 86 -16.15 23.94 6.30
CA LEU A 86 -15.38 25.13 6.62
C LEU A 86 -14.03 25.16 5.88
N PHE A 87 -13.23 24.09 6.03
CA PHE A 87 -11.88 24.03 5.45
C PHE A 87 -11.86 23.66 3.96
N THR A 88 -12.90 23.00 3.43
CA THR A 88 -12.91 22.57 2.02
C THR A 88 -13.58 23.57 1.09
N PHE A 89 -14.61 24.29 1.54
CA PHE A 89 -15.38 25.20 0.68
C PHE A 89 -15.35 26.65 1.19
N VAL A 90 -15.70 26.88 2.45
CA VAL A 90 -15.89 28.25 2.97
C VAL A 90 -14.59 29.04 2.92
N ILE A 91 -13.50 28.49 3.45
CA ILE A 91 -12.21 29.19 3.50
C ILE A 91 -11.64 29.49 2.11
N PRO A 92 -11.60 28.54 1.15
CA PRO A 92 -11.19 28.84 -0.22
C PRO A 92 -12.04 29.92 -0.91
N ILE A 93 -13.37 29.89 -0.73
CA ILE A 93 -14.29 30.89 -1.29
C ILE A 93 -14.05 32.27 -0.65
N VAL A 94 -13.91 32.34 0.67
CA VAL A 94 -13.61 33.60 1.36
C VAL A 94 -12.25 34.14 0.91
N SER A 95 -11.25 33.28 0.75
CA SER A 95 -9.93 33.68 0.25
C SER A 95 -10.00 34.22 -1.17
N SER A 96 -10.78 33.62 -2.08
CA SER A 96 -10.89 34.09 -3.46
C SER A 96 -11.64 35.43 -3.56
N LEU A 97 -12.60 35.68 -2.65
CA LEU A 97 -13.32 36.97 -2.57
C LEU A 97 -12.52 38.07 -1.86
N ALA A 98 -11.66 37.71 -0.91
CA ALA A 98 -10.88 38.67 -0.10
C ALA A 98 -9.68 39.26 -0.85
N VAL A 99 -9.13 38.53 -1.84
CA VAL A 99 -8.00 39.00 -2.65
C VAL A 99 -8.50 40.03 -3.67
N LYS A 100 -8.34 41.32 -3.34
CA LYS A 100 -8.46 42.42 -4.32
C LYS A 100 -7.12 42.63 -5.00
N VAL A 101 -7.09 42.43 -6.32
CA VAL A 101 -5.92 42.72 -7.15
C VAL A 101 -5.72 44.24 -7.23
N PRO A 102 -4.50 44.77 -7.04
CA PRO A 102 -4.22 46.19 -7.24
C PRO A 102 -4.48 46.60 -8.70
N SER A 103 -5.13 47.75 -8.90
CA SER A 103 -5.62 48.28 -10.18
C SER A 103 -4.55 48.58 -11.24
N THR A 104 -3.27 48.28 -10.97
CA THR A 104 -2.12 48.54 -11.85
C THR A 104 -1.57 47.28 -12.53
N ALA A 105 -2.11 46.09 -12.25
CA ALA A 105 -1.71 44.87 -12.95
C ALA A 105 -2.36 44.81 -14.35
N PRO A 106 -1.60 44.43 -15.40
CA PRO A 106 -2.15 44.30 -16.75
C PRO A 106 -3.29 43.28 -16.75
N VAL A 107 -4.23 43.47 -17.67
CA VAL A 107 -5.48 42.74 -17.83
C VAL A 107 -5.24 41.25 -18.15
N GLU A 108 -4.82 40.46 -17.16
CA GLU A 108 -4.79 39.00 -17.20
C GLU A 108 -5.24 38.49 -15.84
N ASN A 109 -6.31 37.70 -15.80
CA ASN A 109 -7.06 37.38 -14.57
C ASN A 109 -6.30 36.37 -13.67
N PRO A 110 -5.58 36.75 -12.59
CA PRO A 110 -5.03 35.78 -11.62
C PRO A 110 -6.13 34.96 -10.91
N ILE A 111 -7.37 35.41 -11.06
CA ILE A 111 -8.59 34.78 -10.53
C ILE A 111 -8.85 33.42 -11.20
N SER A 112 -8.56 33.24 -12.49
CA SER A 112 -8.85 31.98 -13.19
C SER A 112 -7.95 30.83 -12.76
N PHE A 113 -6.66 31.10 -12.53
CA PHE A 113 -5.72 30.09 -12.02
C PHE A 113 -6.00 29.72 -10.57
N ASN A 114 -6.26 30.70 -9.70
CA ASN A 114 -6.62 30.42 -8.31
C ASN A 114 -7.90 29.59 -8.20
N LEU A 115 -8.93 29.91 -9.00
CA LEU A 115 -10.14 29.09 -9.08
C LEU A 115 -9.83 27.69 -9.62
N LEU A 116 -9.00 27.59 -10.65
CA LEU A 116 -8.62 26.31 -11.25
C LEU A 116 -7.82 25.42 -10.30
N VAL A 117 -7.07 25.97 -9.36
CA VAL A 117 -6.40 25.17 -8.31
C VAL A 117 -7.37 24.78 -7.20
N GLN A 118 -8.22 25.72 -6.77
CA GLN A 118 -9.13 25.51 -5.65
C GLN A 118 -10.20 24.45 -5.93
N PHE A 119 -10.76 24.40 -7.15
CA PHE A 119 -11.84 23.45 -7.47
C PHE A 119 -11.40 21.98 -7.47
N PRO A 120 -10.31 21.57 -8.14
CA PRO A 120 -9.82 20.19 -8.12
C PRO A 120 -9.35 19.77 -6.73
N GLU A 121 -8.63 20.64 -6.02
CA GLU A 121 -8.13 20.35 -4.67
C GLU A 121 -9.29 20.11 -3.70
N SER A 122 -10.31 20.97 -3.72
CA SER A 122 -11.53 20.79 -2.92
C SER A 122 -12.36 19.59 -3.40
N GLY A 123 -12.36 19.31 -4.71
CA GLY A 123 -12.99 18.14 -5.30
C GLY A 123 -12.36 16.83 -4.82
N LEU A 124 -11.03 16.73 -4.82
CA LEU A 124 -10.29 15.58 -4.30
C LEU A 124 -10.48 15.41 -2.80
N ALA A 125 -10.43 16.50 -2.04
CA ALA A 125 -10.72 16.48 -0.62
C ALA A 125 -12.16 15.98 -0.34
N ALA A 126 -13.14 16.40 -1.14
CA ALA A 126 -14.51 15.92 -1.03
C ALA A 126 -14.63 14.43 -1.36
N ILE A 127 -14.06 13.98 -2.47
CA ILE A 127 -14.03 12.57 -2.87
C ILE A 127 -13.38 11.73 -1.76
N GLY A 128 -12.25 12.20 -1.20
CA GLY A 128 -11.55 11.56 -0.09
C GLY A 128 -12.38 11.51 1.19
N PHE A 129 -12.98 12.63 1.60
CA PHE A 129 -13.82 12.71 2.79
C PHE A 129 -15.02 11.77 2.69
N PHE A 130 -15.79 11.82 1.59
CA PHE A 130 -16.92 10.92 1.39
C PHE A 130 -16.50 9.45 1.39
N THR A 131 -15.34 9.14 0.82
CA THR A 131 -14.77 7.78 0.82
C THR A 131 -14.48 7.32 2.26
N LEU A 132 -13.83 8.16 3.07
CA LEU A 132 -13.55 7.88 4.49
C LEU A 132 -14.83 7.72 5.30
N CYS A 133 -15.79 8.63 5.14
CA CYS A 133 -17.08 8.57 5.82
C CYS A 133 -17.80 7.25 5.54
N ARG A 134 -17.85 6.83 4.28
CA ARG A 134 -18.49 5.55 3.91
C ARG A 134 -17.75 4.35 4.50
N PHE A 135 -16.43 4.41 4.64
CA PHE A 135 -15.66 3.32 5.21
C PHE A 135 -15.81 3.22 6.73
N PHE A 136 -15.69 4.34 7.44
CA PHE A 136 -15.82 4.34 8.89
C PHE A 136 -17.23 3.97 9.34
N ASN A 137 -18.27 4.50 8.69
CA ASN A 137 -19.65 4.16 9.03
C ASN A 137 -20.02 2.70 8.72
N LYS A 138 -19.41 2.09 7.69
CA LYS A 138 -19.80 0.73 7.27
C LYS A 138 -18.98 -0.39 7.92
N TYR A 139 -17.69 -0.16 8.16
CA TYR A 139 -16.77 -1.23 8.59
C TYR A 139 -16.01 -0.89 9.88
N GLY A 140 -15.89 0.39 10.24
CA GLY A 140 -14.98 0.82 11.30
C GLY A 140 -13.50 0.58 10.93
N LEU A 141 -12.60 1.23 11.67
CA LEU A 141 -11.17 1.24 11.32
C LEU A 141 -10.51 -0.16 11.39
N ARG A 142 -10.86 -0.94 12.41
CA ARG A 142 -10.25 -2.26 12.66
C ARG A 142 -10.60 -3.27 11.58
N GLN A 143 -11.86 -3.27 11.14
CA GLN A 143 -12.33 -4.16 10.09
C GLN A 143 -11.86 -3.70 8.70
N LEU A 144 -11.78 -2.38 8.46
CA LEU A 144 -11.28 -1.83 7.20
C LEU A 144 -9.85 -2.31 6.91
N LEU A 145 -9.01 -2.28 7.94
CA LEU A 145 -7.62 -2.70 7.87
C LEU A 145 -7.45 -4.23 8.11
N PHE A 146 -8.52 -4.99 8.34
CA PHE A 146 -8.50 -6.44 8.60
C PHE A 146 -7.74 -6.88 9.87
N LEU A 147 -7.71 -6.04 10.90
CA LEU A 147 -7.07 -6.38 12.18
C LEU A 147 -7.89 -7.36 13.04
N ASP A 148 -9.19 -7.52 12.77
CA ASP A 148 -10.03 -8.48 13.50
C ASP A 148 -9.60 -9.92 13.25
N VAL A 149 -9.22 -10.22 12.00
CA VAL A 149 -8.73 -11.54 11.60
C VAL A 149 -7.30 -11.78 12.12
N LEU A 150 -6.52 -10.71 12.24
CA LEU A 150 -5.11 -10.75 12.67
C LEU A 150 -4.94 -11.12 14.16
N GLU A 151 -5.99 -10.98 14.99
CA GLU A 151 -5.91 -11.35 16.41
C GLU A 151 -5.65 -12.85 16.61
N TYR A 152 -6.02 -13.67 15.62
CA TYR A 152 -5.81 -15.12 15.61
C TYR A 152 -4.52 -15.54 14.90
N ASP A 153 -3.79 -14.61 14.28
CA ASP A 153 -2.57 -14.89 13.52
C ASP A 153 -1.30 -14.87 14.40
N SER A 154 -0.25 -15.52 13.90
CA SER A 154 1.02 -15.66 14.61
C SER A 154 1.72 -14.31 14.91
N ALA A 155 2.44 -14.25 16.04
CA ALA A 155 3.19 -13.06 16.48
C ALA A 155 4.11 -12.41 15.42
N PRO A 156 4.85 -13.16 14.55
CA PRO A 156 5.66 -12.53 13.51
C PRO A 156 4.83 -11.81 12.43
N VAL A 157 3.67 -12.34 12.05
CA VAL A 157 2.77 -11.71 11.06
C VAL A 157 2.24 -10.39 11.60
N ARG A 158 1.84 -10.38 12.87
CA ARG A 158 1.42 -9.18 13.61
C ARG A 158 2.48 -8.08 13.66
N ARG A 159 3.75 -8.43 13.84
CA ARG A 159 4.86 -7.46 13.82
C ARG A 159 5.08 -6.87 12.43
N ASN A 160 5.01 -7.69 11.38
CA ASN A 160 5.16 -7.21 10.01
C ASN A 160 4.03 -6.24 9.63
N TYR A 161 2.82 -6.52 10.12
CA TYR A 161 1.67 -5.66 9.95
C TYR A 161 1.88 -4.27 10.58
N ALA A 162 2.27 -4.22 11.86
CA ALA A 162 2.53 -2.97 12.58
C ALA A 162 3.60 -2.11 11.87
N ARG A 163 4.67 -2.77 11.41
CA ARG A 163 5.74 -2.10 10.65
C ARG A 163 5.21 -1.45 9.37
N GLU A 164 4.30 -2.10 8.65
CA GLU A 164 3.75 -1.55 7.40
C GLU A 164 2.79 -0.38 7.65
N LEU A 165 2.08 -0.39 8.77
CA LEU A 165 1.22 0.72 9.20
C LEU A 165 2.06 1.97 9.51
N ASP A 166 3.12 1.85 10.32
CA ASP A 166 4.05 2.96 10.60
C ASP A 166 4.72 3.49 9.32
N LYS A 167 5.19 2.57 8.47
CA LYS A 167 5.80 2.93 7.19
C LYS A 167 4.84 3.70 6.28
N SER A 168 3.56 3.35 6.28
CA SER A 168 2.52 4.04 5.51
C SER A 168 2.35 5.50 5.93
N PHE A 169 2.38 5.79 7.24
CA PHE A 169 2.35 7.16 7.73
C PHE A 169 3.60 7.96 7.41
N ARG A 170 4.77 7.31 7.44
CA ARG A 170 6.01 7.97 7.01
C ARG A 170 5.91 8.43 5.54
N TYR A 171 5.27 7.65 4.66
CA TYR A 171 5.00 8.13 3.30
C TYR A 171 4.08 9.35 3.25
N MET A 172 3.03 9.40 4.07
CA MET A 172 2.18 10.60 4.18
C MET A 172 3.02 11.81 4.59
N SER A 173 3.86 11.66 5.62
CA SER A 173 4.73 12.73 6.11
C SER A 173 5.77 13.15 5.07
N TYR A 174 6.38 12.19 4.35
CA TYR A 174 7.39 12.49 3.33
C TYR A 174 6.82 13.19 2.09
N ILE A 175 5.52 13.05 1.81
CA ILE A 175 4.86 13.81 0.74
C ILE A 175 4.37 15.15 1.27
N LEU A 176 3.71 15.17 2.42
CA LEU A 176 3.08 16.37 2.96
C LEU A 176 4.10 17.43 3.43
N LEU A 177 5.17 17.02 4.10
CA LEU A 177 6.15 17.94 4.71
C LEU A 177 6.91 18.79 3.68
N PRO A 178 7.53 18.25 2.62
CA PRO A 178 8.22 19.08 1.63
C PRO A 178 7.23 20.01 0.90
N SER A 179 6.05 19.53 0.56
CA SER A 179 5.04 20.36 -0.12
C SER A 179 4.51 21.47 0.79
N PHE A 180 4.35 21.20 2.08
CA PHE A 180 3.98 22.22 3.07
C PHE A 180 5.05 23.32 3.15
N LEU A 181 6.34 22.99 3.11
CA LEU A 181 7.40 24.01 3.14
C LEU A 181 7.37 24.90 1.90
N VAL A 182 7.15 24.32 0.72
CA VAL A 182 7.05 25.08 -0.54
C VAL A 182 5.80 25.97 -0.54
N GLU A 183 4.65 25.43 -0.14
CA GLU A 183 3.39 26.17 -0.02
C GLU A 183 3.52 27.31 1.00
N LEU A 184 4.13 27.03 2.16
CA LEU A 184 4.38 28.03 3.20
C LEU A 184 5.23 29.18 2.66
N ALA A 185 6.35 28.88 1.99
CA ALA A 185 7.22 29.89 1.41
C ALA A 185 6.47 30.72 0.35
N HIS A 186 5.70 30.07 -0.52
CA HIS A 186 4.90 30.75 -1.55
C HIS A 186 3.86 31.68 -0.92
N LYS A 187 3.08 31.22 0.06
CA LYS A 187 2.07 32.05 0.73
C LYS A 187 2.69 33.19 1.54
N VAL A 188 3.81 32.98 2.22
CA VAL A 188 4.52 34.04 2.95
C VAL A 188 4.89 35.17 1.99
N VAL A 189 5.42 34.83 0.83
CA VAL A 189 5.82 35.79 -0.21
C VAL A 189 4.59 36.49 -0.82
N PHE A 190 3.51 35.74 -1.12
CA PHE A 190 2.27 36.29 -1.65
C PHE A 190 1.61 37.30 -0.69
N PHE A 191 1.44 36.93 0.59
CA PHE A 191 0.82 37.80 1.59
C PHE A 191 1.71 38.97 2.03
N SER A 192 3.02 38.89 1.83
CA SER A 192 3.94 40.02 2.05
C SER A 192 3.82 41.09 0.95
N THR A 193 3.29 40.73 -0.23
CA THR A 193 3.22 41.61 -1.41
C THR A 193 1.84 42.25 -1.61
N VAL A 194 0.77 41.64 -1.09
CA VAL A 194 -0.62 42.05 -1.33
C VAL A 194 -1.19 42.84 -0.15
N SER A 195 -1.75 44.02 -0.42
CA SER A 195 -2.53 44.81 0.55
C SER A 195 -3.99 44.33 0.58
N MET A 196 -4.43 43.73 1.68
CA MET A 196 -5.80 43.19 1.81
C MET A 196 -6.80 44.25 2.30
N SER A 197 -8.03 44.19 1.80
CA SER A 197 -9.13 45.08 2.22
C SER A 197 -9.99 44.52 3.37
N PHE A 198 -9.66 43.35 3.92
CA PHE A 198 -10.50 42.66 4.89
C PHE A 198 -10.25 43.18 6.31
N SER A 199 -11.21 43.92 6.87
CA SER A 199 -11.20 44.37 8.26
C SER A 199 -12.08 43.46 9.10
N LEU A 200 -11.47 42.60 9.93
CA LEU A 200 -12.22 41.84 10.93
C LEU A 200 -12.63 42.77 12.08
N PRO A 201 -13.81 42.57 12.70
CA PRO A 201 -14.26 43.37 13.84
C PRO A 201 -13.49 43.12 15.16
N PHE A 202 -12.39 42.35 15.13
CA PHE A 202 -11.56 42.00 16.28
C PHE A 202 -10.17 42.61 16.18
N PRO A 203 -9.48 42.93 17.30
CA PRO A 203 -8.17 43.62 17.31
C PRO A 203 -6.98 42.78 16.80
N PHE A 204 -7.22 41.66 16.13
CA PHE A 204 -6.17 40.83 15.55
C PHE A 204 -5.79 41.29 14.14
N PRO A 205 -4.51 41.18 13.72
CA PRO A 205 -4.13 41.49 12.35
C PRO A 205 -4.85 40.52 11.39
N SER A 206 -5.85 41.02 10.67
CA SER A 206 -6.72 40.22 9.78
C SER A 206 -5.93 39.44 8.72
N ASN A 207 -4.80 39.98 8.27
CA ASN A 207 -3.90 39.34 7.31
C ASN A 207 -3.27 38.05 7.85
N ALA A 208 -2.79 38.07 9.09
CA ALA A 208 -2.17 36.89 9.71
C ALA A 208 -3.20 35.78 9.94
N VAL A 209 -4.42 36.16 10.33
CA VAL A 209 -5.53 35.22 10.51
C VAL A 209 -5.91 34.55 9.18
N LEU A 210 -6.06 35.32 8.11
CA LEU A 210 -6.39 34.79 6.79
C LEU A 210 -5.28 33.87 6.24
N PHE A 211 -4.01 34.26 6.41
CA PHE A 211 -2.86 33.45 6.02
C PHE A 211 -2.86 32.08 6.73
N VAL A 212 -3.01 32.06 8.05
CA VAL A 212 -3.07 30.81 8.83
C VAL A 212 -4.25 29.95 8.39
N LEU A 213 -5.41 30.58 8.14
CA LEU A 213 -6.63 29.88 7.74
C LEU A 213 -6.51 29.24 6.35
N VAL A 214 -5.91 29.94 5.39
CA VAL A 214 -5.63 29.44 4.03
C VAL A 214 -4.66 28.27 4.08
N LEU A 215 -3.55 28.39 4.84
CA LEU A 215 -2.61 27.28 5.00
C LEU A 215 -3.24 26.08 5.71
N ALA A 216 -4.01 26.30 6.77
CA ALA A 216 -4.73 25.23 7.45
C ALA A 216 -5.73 24.53 6.54
N SER A 217 -6.45 25.28 5.69
CA SER A 217 -7.36 24.75 4.67
C SER A 217 -6.63 23.90 3.63
N TRP A 218 -5.47 24.34 3.14
CA TRP A 218 -4.63 23.56 2.24
C TRP A 218 -4.16 22.25 2.90
N ILE A 219 -3.54 22.32 4.08
CA ILE A 219 -3.07 21.13 4.83
C ILE A 219 -4.21 20.15 5.04
N TYR A 220 -5.41 20.64 5.38
CA TYR A 220 -6.58 19.80 5.60
C TYR A 220 -7.04 19.10 4.32
N ARG A 221 -7.20 19.84 3.20
CA ARG A 221 -7.65 19.30 1.91
C ARG A 221 -6.66 18.26 1.37
N THR A 222 -5.38 18.63 1.31
CA THR A 222 -4.29 17.75 0.88
C THR A 222 -4.15 16.54 1.82
N GLY A 223 -4.24 16.77 3.13
CA GLY A 223 -4.12 15.72 4.14
C GLY A 223 -5.20 14.65 4.02
N ILE A 224 -6.46 15.05 3.81
CA ILE A 224 -7.57 14.10 3.59
C ILE A 224 -7.33 13.25 2.35
N PHE A 225 -6.94 13.89 1.24
CA PHE A 225 -6.66 13.17 0.00
C PHE A 225 -5.53 12.14 0.20
N LEU A 226 -4.37 12.57 0.73
CA LEU A 226 -3.22 11.71 0.97
C LEU A 226 -3.55 10.58 1.95
N LEU A 227 -4.36 10.85 2.97
CA LEU A 227 -4.79 9.85 3.94
C LEU A 227 -5.55 8.70 3.26
N VAL A 228 -6.47 8.98 2.32
CA VAL A 228 -7.16 7.92 1.57
C VAL A 228 -6.20 7.15 0.67
N CYS A 229 -5.27 7.85 0.02
CA CYS A 229 -4.27 7.20 -0.83
C CYS A 229 -3.37 6.25 -0.03
N VAL A 230 -2.92 6.69 1.14
CA VAL A 230 -2.12 5.89 2.06
C VAL A 230 -2.92 4.73 2.64
N LEU A 231 -4.19 4.92 2.98
CA LEU A 231 -5.08 3.84 3.42
C LEU A 231 -5.25 2.77 2.34
N PHE A 232 -5.43 3.18 1.08
CA PHE A 232 -5.53 2.23 -0.03
C PHE A 232 -4.23 1.45 -0.20
N ARG A 233 -3.09 2.14 -0.23
CA ARG A 233 -1.77 1.51 -0.31
C ARG A 233 -1.53 0.55 0.84
N LEU A 234 -1.79 0.99 2.07
CA LEU A 234 -1.66 0.17 3.27
C LEU A 234 -2.53 -1.08 3.10
N THR A 235 -3.79 -0.93 2.74
CA THR A 235 -4.67 -2.08 2.53
C THR A 235 -4.09 -3.05 1.48
N CYS A 236 -3.50 -2.56 0.39
CA CYS A 236 -2.82 -3.41 -0.60
C CYS A 236 -1.62 -4.17 0.00
N GLU A 237 -0.75 -3.50 0.75
CA GLU A 237 0.43 -4.12 1.37
C GLU A 237 0.04 -5.18 2.42
N LEU A 238 -1.03 -4.94 3.16
CA LEU A 238 -1.57 -5.90 4.11
C LEU A 238 -2.11 -7.15 3.40
N GLN A 239 -2.71 -6.99 2.22
CA GLN A 239 -3.11 -8.13 1.40
C GLN A 239 -1.88 -8.87 0.84
N ILE A 240 -0.80 -8.17 0.48
CA ILE A 240 0.46 -8.81 0.06
C ILE A 240 1.04 -9.69 1.19
N LEU A 241 0.98 -9.25 2.45
CA LEU A 241 1.41 -10.08 3.59
C LEU A 241 0.60 -11.39 3.69
N ARG A 242 -0.71 -11.34 3.41
CA ARG A 242 -1.57 -12.55 3.38
C ARG A 242 -1.23 -13.47 2.20
N LEU A 243 -0.99 -12.91 1.01
CA LEU A 243 -0.47 -13.67 -0.12
C LEU A 243 0.87 -14.34 0.21
N GLY A 244 1.70 -13.73 1.07
CA GLY A 244 2.92 -14.34 1.59
C GLY A 244 2.67 -15.60 2.42
N GLY A 245 1.58 -15.64 3.20
CA GLY A 245 1.16 -16.85 3.92
C GLY A 245 0.80 -17.99 2.97
N LEU A 246 0.02 -17.70 1.93
CA LEU A 246 -0.30 -18.66 0.87
C LEU A 246 0.97 -19.17 0.15
N HIS A 247 1.92 -18.27 -0.13
CA HIS A 247 3.22 -18.65 -0.71
C HIS A 247 3.93 -19.67 0.18
N GLY A 248 3.97 -19.45 1.49
CA GLY A 248 4.55 -20.38 2.45
C GLY A 248 3.87 -21.76 2.44
N MET A 249 2.54 -21.80 2.26
CA MET A 249 1.80 -23.07 2.12
C MET A 249 2.17 -23.85 0.86
N LEU A 250 2.42 -23.15 -0.26
CA LEU A 250 2.89 -23.77 -1.50
C LEU A 250 4.36 -24.21 -1.43
N GLU A 251 5.20 -23.56 -0.63
CA GLU A 251 6.61 -23.96 -0.48
C GLU A 251 6.78 -25.11 0.52
N GLY A 252 5.91 -25.17 1.54
CA GLY A 252 5.78 -26.32 2.43
C GLY A 252 5.15 -27.51 1.71
N CYS A 253 5.96 -28.51 1.35
CA CYS A 253 5.57 -29.70 0.56
C CYS A 253 4.49 -30.62 1.20
N GLY A 254 3.84 -30.22 2.30
CA GLY A 254 2.86 -31.02 3.06
C GLY A 254 1.47 -30.41 3.19
N SER A 255 1.19 -29.27 2.54
CA SER A 255 -0.12 -28.61 2.63
C SER A 255 -1.17 -29.30 1.74
N ASP A 256 -2.37 -29.54 2.28
CA ASP A 256 -3.50 -30.07 1.52
C ASP A 256 -3.91 -29.09 0.38
N PRO A 257 -4.00 -29.56 -0.88
CA PRO A 257 -4.48 -28.76 -2.01
C PRO A 257 -5.82 -28.05 -1.74
N SER A 258 -6.73 -28.69 -0.98
CA SER A 258 -8.04 -28.12 -0.67
C SER A 258 -7.93 -26.90 0.25
N ALA A 259 -7.02 -26.94 1.23
CA ALA A 259 -6.74 -25.82 2.13
C ALA A 259 -6.10 -24.63 1.39
N ILE A 260 -5.21 -24.91 0.43
CA ILE A 260 -4.60 -23.89 -0.43
C ILE A 260 -5.68 -23.20 -1.28
N PHE A 261 -6.61 -23.96 -1.84
CA PHE A 261 -7.73 -23.45 -2.62
C PHE A 261 -8.62 -22.51 -1.79
N ASP A 262 -9.09 -22.99 -0.63
CA ASP A 262 -9.98 -22.23 0.24
C ASP A 262 -9.34 -20.92 0.70
N GLU A 263 -8.04 -20.93 1.02
CA GLU A 263 -7.32 -19.73 1.42
C GLU A 263 -7.13 -18.76 0.25
N HIS A 264 -6.80 -19.24 -0.95
CA HIS A 264 -6.73 -18.39 -2.14
C HIS A 264 -8.09 -17.74 -2.46
N VAL A 265 -9.19 -18.50 -2.38
CA VAL A 265 -10.56 -17.98 -2.58
C VAL A 265 -10.91 -16.92 -1.53
N ARG A 266 -10.58 -17.17 -0.25
CA ARG A 266 -10.78 -16.23 0.85
C ARG A 266 -10.04 -14.91 0.60
N ILE A 267 -8.75 -14.99 0.28
CA ILE A 267 -7.90 -13.83 -0.02
C ILE A 267 -8.49 -13.05 -1.20
N ARG A 268 -8.84 -13.73 -2.29
CA ARG A 268 -9.39 -13.08 -3.48
C ARG A 268 -10.73 -12.41 -3.22
N LYS A 269 -11.60 -13.02 -2.40
CA LYS A 269 -12.86 -12.41 -1.97
C LYS A 269 -12.61 -11.14 -1.15
N GLN A 270 -11.63 -11.14 -0.25
CA GLN A 270 -11.23 -9.97 0.52
C GLN A 270 -10.62 -8.87 -0.35
N LEU A 271 -9.77 -9.25 -1.32
CA LEU A 271 -9.15 -8.34 -2.27
C LEU A 271 -10.20 -7.70 -3.20
N SER A 272 -11.13 -8.50 -3.72
CA SER A 272 -12.24 -8.02 -4.56
C SER A 272 -13.13 -7.06 -3.79
N ALA A 273 -13.51 -7.40 -2.55
CA ALA A 273 -14.29 -6.52 -1.70
C ALA A 273 -13.55 -5.21 -1.41
N THR A 274 -12.23 -5.25 -1.22
CA THR A 274 -11.40 -4.07 -1.01
C THR A 274 -11.30 -3.22 -2.28
N SER A 275 -10.91 -3.80 -3.41
CA SER A 275 -10.83 -3.11 -4.71
C SER A 275 -12.16 -2.41 -5.04
N HIS A 276 -13.29 -3.12 -4.86
CA HIS A 276 -14.61 -2.57 -5.14
C HIS A 276 -14.94 -1.34 -4.28
N ARG A 277 -14.42 -1.26 -3.04
CA ARG A 277 -14.61 -0.11 -2.16
C ARG A 277 -13.82 1.11 -2.66
N TYR A 278 -12.60 0.91 -3.13
CA TYR A 278 -11.71 1.98 -3.56
C TYR A 278 -11.81 2.32 -5.06
N ARG A 279 -12.49 1.51 -5.89
CA ARG A 279 -12.58 1.75 -7.33
C ARG A 279 -13.14 3.13 -7.69
N PHE A 280 -14.19 3.54 -6.98
CA PHE A 280 -14.82 4.83 -7.20
C PHE A 280 -13.84 5.95 -6.86
N PHE A 281 -13.15 5.84 -5.72
CA PHE A 281 -12.12 6.79 -5.30
C PHE A 281 -10.99 6.92 -6.34
N ILE A 282 -10.40 5.80 -6.79
CA ILE A 282 -9.27 5.81 -7.74
C ILE A 282 -9.70 6.44 -9.06
N ILE A 283 -10.86 6.08 -9.60
CA ILE A 283 -11.33 6.58 -10.90
C ILE A 283 -11.75 8.04 -10.80
N SER A 284 -12.47 8.43 -9.75
CA SER A 284 -12.84 9.83 -9.54
C SER A 284 -11.62 10.70 -9.35
N CYS A 285 -10.61 10.24 -8.60
CA CYS A 285 -9.34 10.94 -8.46
C CYS A 285 -8.63 11.09 -9.81
N LEU A 286 -8.48 10.00 -10.57
CA LEU A 286 -7.88 10.03 -11.91
C LEU A 286 -8.59 11.05 -12.81
N LEU A 287 -9.93 10.98 -12.87
CA LEU A 287 -10.72 11.88 -13.68
C LEU A 287 -10.56 13.35 -13.25
N THR A 288 -10.64 13.64 -11.96
CA THR A 288 -10.45 15.00 -11.44
C THR A 288 -9.05 15.53 -11.78
N MET A 289 -8.01 14.70 -11.64
CA MET A 289 -6.63 15.04 -12.00
C MET A 289 -6.48 15.33 -13.48
N THR A 290 -6.90 14.40 -14.35
CA THR A 290 -6.82 14.60 -15.80
C THR A 290 -7.57 15.86 -16.25
N VAL A 291 -8.80 16.07 -15.76
CA VAL A 291 -9.61 17.23 -16.14
C VAL A 291 -8.95 18.53 -15.66
N SER A 292 -8.41 18.55 -14.45
CA SER A 292 -7.72 19.73 -13.89
C SER A 292 -6.45 20.09 -14.65
N GLN A 293 -5.61 19.10 -14.96
CA GLN A 293 -4.36 19.29 -15.70
C GLN A 293 -4.65 19.69 -17.15
N PHE A 294 -5.67 19.10 -17.78
CA PHE A 294 -6.09 19.48 -19.13
C PHE A 294 -6.63 20.92 -19.16
N ALA A 295 -7.44 21.30 -18.18
CA ALA A 295 -7.92 22.67 -18.06
C ALA A 295 -6.76 23.66 -17.82
N ALA A 296 -5.79 23.31 -16.98
CA ALA A 296 -4.59 24.12 -16.77
C ALA A 296 -3.79 24.31 -18.06
N LEU A 297 -3.60 23.23 -18.82
CA LEU A 297 -2.93 23.26 -20.11
C LEU A 297 -3.65 24.20 -21.09
N LEU A 298 -4.99 24.16 -21.17
CA LEU A 298 -5.77 25.05 -22.03
C LEU A 298 -5.62 26.52 -21.65
N ILE A 299 -5.66 26.85 -20.35
CA ILE A 299 -5.46 28.24 -19.91
C ILE A 299 -4.03 28.70 -20.22
N VAL A 300 -3.03 27.84 -19.99
CA VAL A 300 -1.62 28.13 -20.30
C VAL A 300 -1.40 28.36 -21.79
N LEU A 301 -2.09 27.60 -22.65
CA LEU A 301 -2.01 27.74 -24.11
C LEU A 301 -2.75 29.00 -24.62
N ALA A 302 -3.83 29.41 -23.94
CA ALA A 302 -4.61 30.58 -24.30
C ALA A 302 -3.94 31.91 -23.90
N SER A 303 -3.15 31.93 -22.83
CA SER A 303 -2.43 33.12 -22.38
C SER A 303 -1.23 33.42 -23.28
N LYS A 304 -1.07 34.69 -23.69
CA LYS A 304 0.04 35.14 -24.56
C LYS A 304 1.28 35.62 -23.80
N THR A 305 1.24 35.64 -22.47
CA THR A 305 2.26 36.26 -21.61
C THR A 305 3.07 35.22 -20.84
N GLU A 306 4.36 35.51 -20.61
CA GLU A 306 5.24 34.71 -19.76
C GLU A 306 4.75 34.71 -18.31
N LYS A 307 4.65 33.52 -17.69
CA LYS A 307 4.07 33.36 -16.35
C LYS A 307 5.17 33.13 -15.33
N ASN A 308 5.26 33.99 -14.33
CA ASN A 308 6.22 33.78 -13.24
C ASN A 308 5.71 32.76 -12.20
N PHE A 309 6.62 32.03 -11.57
CA PHE A 309 6.36 31.07 -10.47
C PHE A 309 5.50 31.66 -9.33
N PHE A 310 5.57 32.98 -9.10
CA PHE A 310 4.74 33.69 -8.14
C PHE A 310 3.23 33.52 -8.38
N ASN A 311 2.79 33.47 -9.64
CA ASN A 311 1.36 33.40 -9.99
C ASN A 311 0.85 31.97 -10.20
N SER A 312 1.73 31.01 -10.48
CA SER A 312 1.36 29.61 -10.78
C SER A 312 1.91 28.59 -9.78
N GLY A 313 2.61 29.02 -8.72
CA GLY A 313 3.22 28.15 -7.71
C GLY A 313 2.23 27.18 -7.06
N ASP A 314 1.07 27.68 -6.63
CA ASP A 314 0.00 26.88 -6.01
C ASP A 314 -0.43 25.70 -6.91
N LEU A 315 -0.56 25.93 -8.22
CA LEU A 315 -0.95 24.90 -9.19
C LEU A 315 0.11 23.81 -9.29
N VAL A 316 1.39 24.18 -9.30
CA VAL A 316 2.52 23.24 -9.40
C VAL A 316 2.62 22.41 -8.12
N VAL A 317 2.55 23.04 -6.95
CA VAL A 317 2.62 22.35 -5.66
C VAL A 317 1.47 21.36 -5.51
N CYS A 318 0.23 21.78 -5.79
CA CYS A 318 -0.94 20.90 -5.76
C CYS A 318 -0.80 19.73 -6.74
N SER A 319 -0.46 19.99 -8.01
CA SER A 319 -0.32 18.94 -9.03
C SER A 319 0.73 17.88 -8.63
N VAL A 320 1.87 18.30 -8.07
CA VAL A 320 2.92 17.38 -7.61
C VAL A 320 2.44 16.51 -6.45
N VAL A 321 1.74 17.09 -5.47
CA VAL A 321 1.22 16.34 -4.32
C VAL A 321 0.14 15.35 -4.75
N GLU A 322 -0.78 15.79 -5.59
CA GLU A 322 -1.89 14.97 -6.05
C GLU A 322 -1.39 13.80 -6.92
N LEU A 323 -0.44 14.07 -7.83
CA LEU A 323 0.22 13.05 -8.63
C LEU A 323 0.99 12.06 -7.76
N SER A 324 1.67 12.53 -6.71
CA SER A 324 2.38 11.67 -5.75
C SER A 324 1.42 10.74 -5.01
N GLY A 325 0.28 11.25 -4.54
CA GLY A 325 -0.75 10.46 -3.89
C GLY A 325 -1.39 9.43 -4.83
N LEU A 326 -1.69 9.82 -6.06
CA LEU A 326 -2.22 8.92 -7.08
C LEU A 326 -1.21 7.83 -7.45
N PHE A 327 0.05 8.19 -7.64
CA PHE A 327 1.13 7.24 -7.92
C PHE A 327 1.29 6.21 -6.79
N LEU A 328 1.20 6.64 -5.53
CA LEU A 328 1.19 5.73 -4.39
C LEU A 328 0.06 4.70 -4.47
N CYS A 329 -1.14 5.12 -4.86
CA CYS A 329 -2.27 4.22 -5.07
C CYS A 329 -1.99 3.22 -6.18
N LEU A 330 -1.65 3.72 -7.37
CA LEU A 330 -1.40 2.87 -8.53
C LEU A 330 -0.29 1.85 -8.26
N LEU A 331 0.80 2.28 -7.60
CA LEU A 331 1.90 1.40 -7.23
C LEU A 331 1.47 0.27 -6.30
N GLY A 332 0.65 0.58 -5.28
CA GLY A 332 0.07 -0.44 -4.39
C GLY A 332 -0.71 -1.50 -5.17
N ALA A 333 -1.56 -1.05 -6.10
CA ALA A 333 -2.38 -1.92 -6.95
C ALA A 333 -1.55 -2.75 -7.96
N ALA A 334 -0.60 -2.13 -8.65
CA ALA A 334 0.27 -2.84 -9.61
C ALA A 334 1.16 -3.88 -8.90
N ARG A 335 1.62 -3.57 -7.68
CA ARG A 335 2.44 -4.49 -6.87
C ARG A 335 1.66 -5.74 -6.49
N ILE A 336 0.42 -5.59 -6.03
CA ILE A 336 -0.42 -6.76 -5.70
C ILE A 336 -0.79 -7.56 -6.94
N THR A 337 -1.08 -6.92 -8.07
CA THR A 337 -1.35 -7.62 -9.33
C THR A 337 -0.16 -8.45 -9.79
N HIS A 338 1.04 -7.88 -9.76
CA HIS A 338 2.26 -8.63 -10.08
C HIS A 338 2.50 -9.79 -9.11
N ARG A 339 2.26 -9.60 -7.80
CA ARG A 339 2.41 -10.67 -6.82
C ARG A 339 1.39 -11.79 -7.01
N ALA A 340 0.14 -11.46 -7.34
CA ALA A 340 -0.90 -12.43 -7.65
C ALA A 340 -0.57 -13.26 -8.91
N GLN A 341 -0.04 -12.62 -9.96
CA GLN A 341 0.42 -13.29 -11.16
C GLN A 341 1.52 -14.34 -10.88
N GLY A 342 2.40 -14.09 -9.90
CA GLY A 342 3.45 -15.01 -9.49
C GLY A 342 2.97 -16.27 -8.74
N ILE A 343 1.72 -16.31 -8.26
CA ILE A 343 1.19 -17.50 -7.55
C ILE A 343 1.07 -18.69 -8.51
N ALA A 344 0.67 -18.45 -9.76
CA ALA A 344 0.49 -19.51 -10.75
C ALA A 344 1.80 -20.27 -11.03
N SER A 345 2.91 -19.56 -11.22
CA SER A 345 4.22 -20.19 -11.45
C SER A 345 4.76 -20.91 -10.22
N LEU A 346 4.42 -20.45 -9.02
CA LEU A 346 4.76 -21.16 -7.81
C LEU A 346 3.94 -22.45 -7.66
N ALA A 347 2.66 -22.40 -8.02
CA ALA A 347 1.76 -23.56 -7.96
C ALA A 347 2.22 -24.68 -8.91
N THR A 348 2.63 -24.33 -10.13
CA THR A 348 3.17 -25.32 -11.09
C THR A 348 4.47 -25.93 -10.58
N ARG A 349 5.38 -25.11 -10.03
CA ARG A 349 6.63 -25.59 -9.40
C ARG A 349 6.34 -26.53 -8.23
N TRP A 350 5.42 -26.17 -7.34
CA TRP A 350 5.00 -27.02 -6.23
C TRP A 350 4.44 -28.35 -6.72
N ASN A 351 3.51 -28.34 -7.67
CA ASN A 351 2.93 -29.57 -8.21
C ASN A 351 3.99 -30.48 -8.84
N MET A 352 4.95 -29.91 -9.57
CA MET A 352 6.10 -30.65 -10.13
C MET A 352 6.95 -31.29 -9.02
N LEU A 353 7.30 -30.53 -7.98
CA LEU A 353 8.11 -31.03 -6.86
C LEU A 353 7.41 -32.18 -6.14
N VAL A 354 6.13 -32.02 -5.77
CA VAL A 354 5.38 -33.09 -5.07
C VAL A 354 5.23 -34.32 -5.97
N THR A 355 4.99 -34.13 -7.28
CA THR A 355 4.89 -35.24 -8.25
C THR A 355 6.22 -35.99 -8.43
N SER A 356 7.34 -35.26 -8.47
CA SER A 356 8.68 -35.87 -8.57
C SER A 356 9.08 -36.63 -7.30
N ALA A 357 8.65 -36.14 -6.14
CA ALA A 357 8.87 -36.79 -4.85
C ALA A 357 8.05 -38.09 -4.74
N SER A 358 6.78 -38.09 -5.18
CA SER A 358 5.96 -39.30 -5.20
C SER A 358 6.51 -40.36 -6.18
N ALA A 359 7.01 -39.93 -7.35
CA ALA A 359 7.63 -40.84 -8.31
C ALA A 359 8.93 -41.47 -7.77
N SER A 360 9.75 -40.70 -7.04
CA SER A 360 11.00 -41.19 -6.44
C SER A 360 10.75 -42.10 -5.23
N GLY A 361 9.68 -41.86 -4.46
CA GLY A 361 9.27 -42.72 -3.34
C GLY A 361 8.75 -44.09 -3.77
N SER A 362 8.13 -44.18 -4.96
CA SER A 362 7.68 -45.44 -5.56
C SER A 362 8.85 -46.36 -5.98
N ASN A 363 10.03 -45.81 -6.23
CA ASN A 363 11.21 -46.54 -6.72
C ASN A 363 12.13 -47.08 -5.60
N ARG A 364 11.74 -47.05 -4.32
CA ARG A 364 12.56 -47.64 -3.25
C ARG A 364 12.39 -49.17 -3.26
N PRO A 365 13.45 -49.97 -3.50
CA PRO A 365 13.34 -51.42 -3.42
C PRO A 365 12.94 -51.79 -2.00
N LYS A 366 11.85 -52.56 -1.88
CA LYS A 366 11.53 -53.31 -0.66
C LYS A 366 12.76 -54.19 -0.35
N PRO A 367 13.28 -54.26 0.89
CA PRO A 367 14.32 -55.23 1.18
C PRO A 367 13.73 -56.61 0.90
N GLU A 368 14.31 -57.29 -0.09
CA GLU A 368 13.96 -58.66 -0.45
C GLU A 368 14.34 -59.56 0.72
N THR A 369 13.34 -60.00 1.49
CA THR A 369 13.49 -61.14 2.37
C THR A 369 13.51 -62.38 1.47
N VAL A 370 14.70 -62.93 1.25
CA VAL A 370 14.89 -64.24 0.64
C VAL A 370 14.28 -65.29 1.57
N GLU A 371 13.14 -65.86 1.20
CA GLU A 371 12.75 -67.19 1.66
C GLU A 371 12.11 -67.99 0.52
N HIS A 372 12.45 -69.27 0.53
CA HIS A 372 12.42 -70.24 -0.55
C HIS A 372 11.26 -71.23 -0.35
N ASN A 373 10.63 -71.63 -1.48
CA ASN A 373 9.78 -72.81 -1.75
C ASN A 373 8.27 -72.79 -1.50
N GLY A 374 7.52 -73.14 -2.56
CA GLY A 374 6.19 -73.78 -2.45
C GLY A 374 5.22 -73.62 -3.62
N TRP A 375 5.47 -74.36 -4.71
CA TRP A 375 4.55 -74.97 -5.72
C TRP A 375 3.09 -74.47 -5.90
N HIS A 376 2.78 -74.15 -7.18
CA HIS A 376 1.53 -74.32 -7.96
C HIS A 376 0.15 -73.91 -7.37
N SER A 377 -0.53 -72.96 -8.03
CA SER A 377 -1.85 -73.18 -8.66
C SER A 377 -2.24 -72.01 -9.58
N ASP A 378 -2.92 -72.36 -10.68
CA ASP A 378 -3.35 -71.52 -11.79
C ASP A 378 -4.50 -70.55 -11.46
N THR A 379 -4.49 -69.41 -12.17
CA THR A 379 -5.62 -68.61 -12.68
C THR A 379 -6.72 -68.17 -11.70
N ASP A 380 -6.62 -66.93 -11.21
CA ASP A 380 -7.55 -65.86 -11.60
C ASP A 380 -6.89 -64.51 -11.27
N SER A 381 -6.55 -63.76 -12.33
CA SER A 381 -5.98 -62.42 -12.23
C SER A 381 -7.06 -61.43 -11.79
N ASP A 382 -7.40 -61.44 -10.50
CA ASP A 382 -7.92 -60.23 -9.87
C ASP A 382 -6.79 -59.21 -9.90
N LEU A 383 -6.92 -58.27 -10.84
CA LEU A 383 -6.12 -57.07 -10.98
C LEU A 383 -6.24 -56.26 -9.68
N LEU A 384 -5.48 -56.65 -8.66
CA LEU A 384 -5.15 -55.80 -7.52
C LEU A 384 -4.29 -54.66 -8.05
N ILE A 385 -4.95 -53.69 -8.69
CA ILE A 385 -4.39 -52.36 -8.84
C ILE A 385 -3.99 -51.96 -7.43
N PRO A 386 -2.71 -51.63 -7.18
CA PRO A 386 -2.28 -51.29 -5.85
C PRO A 386 -3.15 -50.12 -5.39
N VAL A 387 -3.83 -50.27 -4.25
CA VAL A 387 -4.63 -49.21 -3.63
C VAL A 387 -3.80 -47.92 -3.46
N SER A 388 -2.47 -48.04 -3.39
CA SER A 388 -1.49 -46.96 -3.46
C SER A 388 -1.56 -46.13 -4.76
N THR A 389 -1.74 -46.75 -5.93
CA THR A 389 -1.77 -46.07 -7.23
C THR A 389 -3.04 -45.24 -7.42
N PHE A 390 -4.18 -45.67 -6.86
CA PHE A 390 -5.44 -44.91 -6.91
C PHE A 390 -5.43 -43.70 -5.96
N SER A 391 -4.80 -43.80 -4.79
CA SER A 391 -4.61 -42.68 -3.87
C SER A 391 -3.66 -41.63 -4.45
N ASP A 392 -2.58 -42.07 -5.11
CA ASP A 392 -1.63 -41.18 -5.79
C ASP A 392 -2.22 -40.51 -7.04
N SER A 393 -3.03 -41.24 -7.83
CA SER A 393 -3.70 -40.70 -9.02
C SER A 393 -4.77 -39.65 -8.68
N SER A 394 -5.61 -39.92 -7.68
CA SER A 394 -6.63 -38.97 -7.22
C SER A 394 -6.01 -37.72 -6.58
N SER A 395 -4.94 -37.86 -5.78
CA SER A 395 -4.21 -36.72 -5.22
C SER A 395 -3.53 -35.86 -6.31
N PHE A 396 -3.05 -36.48 -7.40
CA PHE A 396 -2.48 -35.78 -8.54
C PHE A 396 -3.55 -34.99 -9.30
N GLN A 397 -4.71 -35.59 -9.58
CA GLN A 397 -5.81 -34.91 -10.26
C GLN A 397 -6.29 -33.67 -9.49
N ILE A 398 -6.42 -33.76 -8.16
CA ILE A 398 -6.81 -32.62 -7.31
C ILE A 398 -5.75 -31.52 -7.37
N ARG A 399 -4.46 -31.86 -7.28
CA ARG A 399 -3.36 -30.89 -7.40
C ARG A 399 -3.33 -30.22 -8.77
N GLN A 400 -3.51 -30.98 -9.85
CA GLN A 400 -3.56 -30.46 -11.22
C GLN A 400 -4.76 -29.52 -11.41
N ALA A 401 -5.93 -29.86 -10.85
CA ALA A 401 -7.11 -29.00 -10.88
C ALA A 401 -6.86 -27.67 -10.13
N LEU A 402 -6.19 -27.71 -8.99
CA LEU A 402 -5.79 -26.51 -8.25
C LEU A 402 -4.83 -25.63 -9.06
N VAL A 403 -3.82 -26.22 -9.70
CA VAL A 403 -2.88 -25.48 -10.55
C VAL A 403 -3.61 -24.82 -11.71
N ALA A 404 -4.44 -25.56 -12.44
CA ALA A 404 -5.23 -25.04 -13.55
C ALA A 404 -6.16 -23.90 -13.09
N TYR A 405 -6.76 -24.03 -11.89
CA TYR A 405 -7.54 -22.96 -11.28
C TYR A 405 -6.68 -21.71 -11.00
N LEU A 406 -5.51 -21.85 -10.39
CA LEU A 406 -4.63 -20.71 -10.06
C LEU A 406 -4.07 -20.03 -11.30
N GLU A 407 -3.71 -20.79 -12.34
CA GLU A 407 -3.30 -20.24 -13.64
C GLU A 407 -4.41 -19.41 -14.29
N ARG A 408 -5.65 -19.92 -14.27
CA ARG A 408 -6.80 -19.22 -14.86
C ARG A 408 -7.25 -18.02 -14.03
N ASN A 409 -6.88 -17.96 -12.75
CA ASN A 409 -7.32 -16.95 -11.80
C ASN A 409 -6.15 -16.12 -11.23
N ASN A 410 -5.11 -15.91 -12.03
CA ASN A 410 -3.90 -15.17 -11.69
C ASN A 410 -4.07 -13.62 -11.65
N GLY A 411 -5.30 -13.12 -11.82
CA GLY A 411 -5.60 -11.69 -11.87
C GLY A 411 -5.60 -11.01 -10.50
N GLY A 412 -4.98 -9.83 -10.44
CA GLY A 412 -4.95 -8.97 -9.26
C GLY A 412 -6.15 -8.04 -9.08
N ILE A 413 -5.88 -6.81 -8.63
CA ILE A 413 -6.90 -5.76 -8.52
C ILE A 413 -7.35 -5.35 -9.91
N THR A 414 -8.65 -5.43 -10.17
CA THR A 414 -9.27 -4.94 -11.42
C THR A 414 -10.16 -3.72 -11.14
N LEU A 415 -10.11 -2.73 -12.04
CA LEU A 415 -11.03 -1.58 -12.11
C LEU A 415 -11.97 -1.80 -13.31
N TYR A 416 -13.26 -2.05 -13.05
CA TYR A 416 -14.29 -2.30 -14.08
C TYR A 416 -13.88 -3.30 -15.17
N GLY A 417 -13.17 -4.37 -14.77
CA GLY A 417 -12.74 -5.44 -15.69
C GLY A 417 -11.33 -5.25 -16.25
N PHE A 418 -10.72 -4.07 -16.11
CA PHE A 418 -9.32 -3.84 -16.50
C PHE A 418 -8.39 -4.12 -15.32
N PRO A 419 -7.37 -4.98 -15.47
CA PRO A 419 -6.38 -5.20 -14.42
C PRO A 419 -5.51 -3.96 -14.24
N LEU A 420 -5.28 -3.54 -12.99
CA LEU A 420 -4.25 -2.56 -12.66
C LEU A 420 -2.90 -3.27 -12.62
N ASP A 421 -2.25 -3.37 -13.76
CA ASP A 421 -0.92 -3.93 -13.91
C ASP A 421 0.15 -2.83 -14.00
N ARG A 422 1.42 -3.24 -14.16
CA ARG A 422 2.53 -2.29 -14.30
C ARG A 422 2.42 -1.48 -15.59
N GLY A 423 1.92 -2.09 -16.67
CA GLY A 423 1.74 -1.41 -17.95
C GLY A 423 0.77 -0.23 -17.82
N LEU A 424 -0.43 -0.47 -17.28
CA LEU A 424 -1.43 0.56 -17.04
C LEU A 424 -0.94 1.64 -16.08
N LEU A 425 -0.22 1.26 -15.01
CA LEU A 425 0.42 2.22 -14.11
C LEU A 425 1.38 3.14 -14.86
N HIS A 426 2.28 2.58 -15.67
CA HIS A 426 3.25 3.36 -16.42
C HIS A 426 2.56 4.29 -17.43
N THR A 427 1.53 3.81 -18.12
CA THR A 427 0.77 4.63 -19.08
C THR A 427 0.06 5.79 -18.40
N ILE A 428 -0.67 5.54 -17.32
CA ILE A 428 -1.41 6.58 -16.60
C ILE A 428 -0.43 7.59 -15.99
N PHE A 429 0.62 7.11 -15.32
CA PHE A 429 1.61 8.00 -14.71
C PHE A 429 2.36 8.81 -15.76
N ALA A 430 2.79 8.20 -16.87
CA ALA A 430 3.48 8.92 -17.94
C ALA A 430 2.57 9.98 -18.56
N PHE A 431 1.29 9.67 -18.77
CA PHE A 431 0.31 10.62 -19.29
C PHE A 431 0.13 11.83 -18.37
N GLU A 432 -0.21 11.62 -17.10
CA GLU A 432 -0.41 12.69 -16.11
C GLU A 432 0.88 13.48 -15.87
N PHE A 433 2.02 12.80 -15.70
CA PHE A 433 3.31 13.44 -15.50
C PHE A 433 3.73 14.29 -16.71
N SER A 434 3.46 13.83 -17.93
CA SER A 434 3.74 14.61 -19.15
C SER A 434 2.91 15.89 -19.21
N LEU A 435 1.64 15.84 -18.81
CA LEU A 435 0.80 17.05 -18.72
C LEU A 435 1.37 18.05 -17.72
N VAL A 436 1.74 17.59 -16.52
CA VAL A 436 2.35 18.44 -15.48
C VAL A 436 3.68 19.04 -15.95
N LEU A 437 4.57 18.24 -16.55
CA LEU A 437 5.85 18.73 -17.07
C LEU A 437 5.67 19.73 -18.22
N TRP A 438 4.69 19.50 -19.09
CA TRP A 438 4.41 20.43 -20.18
C TRP A 438 3.93 21.78 -19.64
N ILE A 439 3.03 21.77 -18.65
CA ILE A 439 2.58 22.98 -17.96
C ILE A 439 3.79 23.69 -17.33
N LEU A 440 4.66 22.94 -16.63
CA LEU A 440 5.86 23.47 -16.01
C LEU A 440 6.85 24.06 -17.02
N SER A 441 6.95 23.51 -18.23
CA SER A 441 7.83 24.06 -19.28
C SER A 441 7.34 25.39 -19.86
N LYS A 442 6.08 25.76 -19.60
CA LYS A 442 5.44 26.99 -20.08
C LYS A 442 5.25 28.06 -19.00
N ILE A 443 5.67 27.75 -17.77
CA ILE A 443 5.81 28.63 -16.62
C ILE A 443 7.31 28.89 -16.47
#